data_AF-A0A6F8PKY8-F1
#
_entry.id   AF-A0A6F8PKY8-F1
#
_cell.length_a   1.000
_cell.length_b   1.000
_cell.length_c   1.000
_cell.angle_alpha   90.00
_cell.angle_beta   90.00
_cell.angle_gamma   90.00
#
_symmetry.space_group_name_H-M   'P 1'
#
loop_
_entity.id
_entity.type
_entity.pdbx_description
1 polymer ?
#
loop_
_entity_poly.entity_id
_entity_poly.type
_entity_poly.pdbx_seq_one_letter_code
_entity_poly.pdbx_strand_id
1 'polypeptide(L)'
;MLARPQSLRFPIKGTFYYDAAACFASNQLQPNSPLSIQAEPDNPYDAHALKIWFNDSLLGYVPKALSQHWPDKVDNLSLFKIQQHGHFLWLECRLSYHGSFSTQIQLLWLATFVRWQYRLKLWLLQLTHRAHP
;
A
#
# COMPACT_ATOMS: atom_id res chain seq x y z
N MET A 1 19.05 -6.07 24.35
CA MET A 1 17.81 -5.31 24.07
C MET A 1 17.36 -5.66 22.66
N LEU A 2 16.27 -6.41 22.49
CA LEU A 2 15.69 -6.62 21.15
C LEU A 2 15.12 -5.28 20.68
N ALA A 3 15.54 -4.81 19.51
CA ALA A 3 15.02 -3.57 18.94
C ALA A 3 13.50 -3.71 18.75
N ARG A 4 12.73 -2.70 19.15
CA ARG A 4 11.27 -2.72 19.00
C ARG A 4 10.92 -2.68 17.51
N PRO A 5 10.02 -3.56 17.02
CA PRO A 5 9.60 -3.52 15.63
C PRO A 5 8.95 -2.18 15.33
N GLN A 6 9.33 -1.59 14.21
CA GLN A 6 8.78 -0.33 13.71
C GLN A 6 7.56 -0.62 12.86
N SER A 7 6.62 0.33 12.80
CA SER A 7 5.45 0.19 11.95
C SER A 7 5.21 1.44 11.11
N LEU A 8 4.87 1.23 9.85
CA LEU A 8 4.47 2.27 8.91
C LEU A 8 3.21 1.89 8.17
N ARG A 9 2.53 2.89 7.59
CA ARG A 9 1.31 2.71 6.80
C ARG A 9 1.47 3.36 5.45
N PHE A 10 0.95 2.73 4.41
CA PHE A 10 1.00 3.27 3.06
C PHE A 10 -0.16 2.74 2.21
N PRO A 11 -0.56 3.45 1.15
CA PRO A 11 -1.60 2.97 0.25
C PRO A 11 -1.09 1.91 -0.72
N ILE A 12 -1.93 0.94 -1.06
CA ILE A 12 -1.72 0.04 -2.21
C ILE A 12 -1.99 0.83 -3.49
N LYS A 13 -1.09 0.74 -4.47
CA LYS A 13 -1.24 1.36 -5.79
C LYS A 13 -1.85 0.37 -6.78
N GLY A 14 -2.67 0.90 -7.69
CA GLY A 14 -3.23 0.11 -8.78
C GLY A 14 -4.42 -0.76 -8.40
N THR A 15 -5.04 -0.58 -7.23
CA THR A 15 -6.20 -1.34 -6.74
C THR A 15 -7.39 -1.38 -7.71
N PHE A 16 -7.49 -0.42 -8.63
CA PHE A 16 -8.51 -0.40 -9.67
C PHE A 16 -8.27 -1.41 -10.80
N TYR A 17 -7.01 -1.78 -11.07
CA TYR A 17 -6.62 -2.60 -12.22
C TYR A 17 -6.54 -4.09 -11.91
N TYR A 18 -6.68 -4.48 -10.65
CA TYR A 18 -6.49 -5.84 -10.17
C TYR A 18 -7.67 -6.29 -9.29
N ASP A 19 -7.50 -7.42 -8.60
CA ASP A 19 -8.59 -8.16 -7.96
C ASP A 19 -9.10 -7.53 -6.66
N ALA A 20 -8.56 -6.38 -6.24
CA ALA A 20 -8.90 -5.74 -4.97
C ALA A 20 -10.42 -5.51 -4.82
N ALA A 21 -11.09 -5.04 -5.88
CA ALA A 21 -12.54 -4.84 -5.86
C ALA A 21 -13.31 -6.16 -5.70
N ALA A 22 -12.87 -7.23 -6.36
CA ALA A 22 -13.49 -8.56 -6.27
C ALA A 22 -13.29 -9.16 -4.87
N CYS A 23 -12.08 -9.09 -4.30
CA CYS A 23 -11.79 -9.57 -2.94
C CYS A 23 -12.55 -8.79 -1.86
N PHE A 24 -12.80 -7.50 -2.09
CA PHE A 24 -13.64 -6.70 -1.20
C PHE A 24 -15.11 -7.08 -1.32
N ALA A 25 -15.63 -7.24 -2.54
CA ALA A 25 -17.01 -7.65 -2.78
C ALA A 25 -17.33 -9.06 -2.24
N SER A 26 -16.34 -9.95 -2.16
CA SER A 26 -16.49 -11.28 -1.56
C SER A 26 -16.48 -11.29 -0.02
N ASN A 27 -16.34 -10.12 0.64
CA ASN A 27 -16.21 -9.96 2.09
C ASN A 27 -15.01 -10.68 2.74
N GLN A 28 -14.07 -11.19 1.94
CA GLN A 28 -12.87 -11.88 2.43
C GLN A 28 -11.77 -10.91 2.85
N LEU A 29 -11.70 -9.75 2.18
CA LEU A 29 -10.70 -8.73 2.45
C LEU A 29 -11.18 -7.77 3.55
N GLN A 30 -10.55 -7.83 4.74
CA GLN A 30 -10.93 -7.06 5.92
C GLN A 30 -9.71 -6.43 6.61
N PRO A 31 -9.88 -5.40 7.45
CA PRO A 31 -8.78 -4.90 8.27
C PRO A 31 -8.10 -6.02 9.07
N ASN A 32 -6.78 -5.97 9.10
CA ASN A 32 -5.85 -6.99 9.61
C ASN A 32 -5.74 -8.28 8.79
N SER A 33 -6.39 -8.38 7.62
CA SER A 33 -6.12 -9.48 6.68
C SER A 33 -4.62 -9.56 6.38
N PRO A 34 -3.99 -10.74 6.50
CA PRO A 34 -2.59 -10.92 6.19
C PRO A 34 -2.37 -10.72 4.68
N LEU A 35 -1.29 -10.04 4.33
CA LEU A 35 -0.90 -9.79 2.95
C LEU A 35 0.50 -10.34 2.72
N SER A 36 0.78 -10.78 1.50
CA SER A 36 2.11 -11.19 1.08
C SER A 36 2.68 -10.23 0.04
N ILE A 37 4.01 -10.25 -0.09
CA ILE A 37 4.73 -9.43 -1.07
C ILE A 37 5.52 -10.36 -1.98
N GLN A 38 5.56 -10.01 -3.25
CA GLN A 38 6.41 -10.67 -4.23
C GLN A 38 7.19 -9.63 -5.01
N ALA A 39 8.52 -9.78 -5.06
CA ALA A 39 9.37 -8.96 -5.90
C ALA A 39 9.21 -9.33 -7.38
N GLU A 40 9.24 -8.33 -8.24
CA GLU A 40 9.23 -8.47 -9.70
C GLU A 40 10.46 -7.75 -10.29
N PRO A 41 11.66 -8.33 -10.14
CA PRO A 41 12.91 -7.68 -10.55
C PRO A 41 13.02 -7.46 -12.06
N ASP A 42 12.33 -8.29 -12.85
CA ASP A 42 12.31 -8.22 -14.31
C ASP A 42 11.25 -7.24 -14.86
N ASN A 43 10.62 -6.44 -14.00
CA ASN A 43 9.63 -5.46 -14.42
C ASN A 43 10.31 -4.36 -15.29
N PRO A 44 9.87 -4.14 -16.53
CA PRO A 44 10.55 -3.22 -17.46
C PRO A 44 10.46 -1.75 -17.05
N TYR A 45 9.56 -1.40 -16.12
CA TYR A 45 9.33 -0.02 -15.66
C TYR A 45 9.97 0.29 -14.30
N ASP A 46 10.16 -0.74 -13.46
CA ASP A 46 10.67 -0.59 -12.10
C ASP A 46 11.24 -1.92 -11.56
N ALA A 47 12.57 -2.08 -11.60
CA ALA A 47 13.25 -3.25 -11.06
C ALA A 47 13.04 -3.47 -9.55
N HIS A 48 12.52 -2.47 -8.83
CA HIS A 48 12.14 -2.58 -7.43
C HIS A 48 10.62 -2.79 -7.25
N ALA A 49 9.89 -3.22 -8.29
CA ALA A 49 8.46 -3.47 -8.18
C ALA A 49 8.16 -4.57 -7.16
N LEU A 50 7.23 -4.27 -6.25
CA LEU A 50 6.77 -5.19 -5.22
C LEU A 50 5.25 -5.34 -5.34
N LYS A 51 4.79 -6.52 -5.74
CA LYS A 51 3.38 -6.91 -5.79
C LYS A 51 2.87 -7.16 -4.38
N ILE A 52 1.62 -6.77 -4.12
CA ILE A 52 0.91 -7.02 -2.87
C ILE A 52 -0.23 -7.98 -3.15
N TRP A 53 -0.19 -9.13 -2.49
CA TRP A 53 -1.13 -10.22 -2.68
C TRP A 53 -1.98 -10.44 -1.44
N PHE A 54 -3.22 -10.89 -1.67
CA PHE A 54 -4.08 -11.48 -0.66
C PHE A 54 -4.51 -12.86 -1.15
N ASN A 55 -4.07 -13.91 -0.47
CA ASN A 55 -4.11 -15.27 -0.99
C ASN A 55 -3.51 -15.31 -2.41
N ASP A 56 -4.26 -15.80 -3.40
CA ASP A 56 -3.85 -15.88 -4.81
C ASP A 56 -4.30 -14.68 -5.65
N SER A 57 -4.80 -13.62 -5.01
CA SER A 57 -5.33 -12.43 -5.69
C SER A 57 -4.38 -11.25 -5.58
N LEU A 58 -4.03 -10.67 -6.74
CA LEU A 58 -3.18 -9.49 -6.79
C LEU A 58 -4.02 -8.27 -6.40
N LEU A 59 -3.64 -7.58 -5.32
CA LEU A 59 -4.34 -6.36 -4.91
C LEU A 59 -3.75 -5.11 -5.55
N GLY A 60 -2.46 -5.16 -5.92
CA GLY A 60 -1.74 -4.03 -6.48
C GLY A 60 -0.27 -4.05 -6.09
N TYR A 61 0.32 -2.87 -5.95
CA TYR A 61 1.76 -2.71 -5.75
C TYR A 61 2.09 -1.78 -4.58
N VAL A 62 3.27 -1.99 -4.00
CA VAL A 62 3.90 -1.01 -3.13
C VAL A 62 4.19 0.26 -3.96
N PRO A 63 3.94 1.47 -3.41
CA PRO A 63 4.34 2.71 -4.07
C PRO A 63 5.84 2.72 -4.42
N LYS A 64 6.19 3.10 -5.64
CA LYS A 64 7.58 3.14 -6.14
C LYS A 64 8.58 3.80 -5.18
N ALA A 65 8.20 4.95 -4.62
CA ALA A 65 9.05 5.67 -3.66
C ALA A 65 9.37 4.86 -2.39
N LEU A 66 8.51 3.92 -1.99
CA LEU A 66 8.74 3.02 -0.86
C LEU A 66 9.44 1.74 -1.29
N SER A 67 9.13 1.20 -2.47
CA SER A 67 9.71 -0.06 -2.92
C SER A 67 11.21 0.05 -3.21
N GLN A 68 11.68 1.21 -3.65
CA GLN A 68 13.11 1.52 -3.80
C GLN A 68 13.90 1.51 -2.48
N HIS A 69 13.22 1.68 -1.35
CA HIS A 69 13.82 1.73 -0.01
C HIS A 69 13.24 0.64 0.90
N TRP A 70 12.76 -0.44 0.29
CA TRP A 70 12.09 -1.51 1.02
C TRP A 70 13.02 -2.10 2.08
N PRO A 71 12.55 -2.29 3.33
CA PRO A 71 13.40 -2.84 4.38
C PRO A 71 13.70 -4.32 4.13
N ASP A 72 14.95 -4.73 4.36
CA ASP A 72 15.40 -6.12 4.17
C ASP A 72 14.64 -7.12 5.06
N LYS A 73 14.25 -6.68 6.27
CA LYS A 73 13.57 -7.52 7.25
C LYS A 73 12.16 -6.99 7.56
N VAL A 74 11.19 -7.59 6.89
CA VAL A 74 9.76 -7.41 7.15
C VAL A 74 9.25 -8.51 8.07
N ASP A 75 8.57 -8.12 9.15
CA ASP A 75 7.97 -9.07 10.09
C ASP A 75 6.52 -9.40 9.74
N ASN A 76 5.77 -8.39 9.30
CA ASN A 76 4.36 -8.55 8.95
C ASN A 76 3.92 -7.48 7.94
N LEU A 77 3.13 -7.90 6.96
CA LEU A 77 2.31 -7.01 6.15
C LEU A 77 0.85 -7.40 6.35
N SER A 78 0.01 -6.42 6.67
CA SER A 78 -1.44 -6.63 6.81
C SER A 78 -2.21 -5.46 6.26
N LEU A 79 -3.46 -5.71 5.89
CA LEU A 79 -4.37 -4.65 5.51
C LEU A 79 -4.69 -3.82 6.76
N PHE A 80 -4.58 -2.50 6.66
CA PHE A 80 -4.90 -1.61 7.77
C PHE A 80 -6.31 -1.03 7.64
N LYS A 81 -6.65 -0.55 6.45
CA LYS A 81 -7.90 0.18 6.22
C LYS A 81 -8.38 -0.04 4.79
N ILE A 82 -9.69 -0.14 4.65
CA ILE A 82 -10.39 -0.14 3.38
C ILE A 82 -11.29 1.09 3.33
N GLN A 83 -11.31 1.80 2.21
CA GLN A 83 -12.26 2.87 1.94
C GLN A 83 -12.77 2.75 0.52
N GLN A 84 -14.08 2.81 0.33
CA GLN A 84 -14.69 2.83 -0.99
C GLN A 84 -15.31 4.21 -1.25
N HIS A 85 -15.01 4.78 -2.42
CA HIS A 85 -15.61 6.02 -2.90
C HIS A 85 -16.08 5.81 -4.34
N GLY A 86 -17.38 5.54 -4.52
CA GLY A 86 -17.93 5.14 -5.82
C GLY A 86 -17.30 3.83 -6.31
N HIS A 87 -16.72 3.87 -7.52
CA HIS A 87 -16.00 2.74 -8.11
C HIS A 87 -14.55 2.60 -7.64
N PHE A 88 -14.03 3.55 -6.85
CA PHE A 88 -12.66 3.51 -6.38
C PHE A 88 -12.56 2.82 -5.02
N LEU A 89 -11.77 1.74 -4.98
CA LEU A 89 -11.42 1.05 -3.74
C LEU A 89 -10.00 1.43 -3.30
N TRP A 90 -9.88 1.89 -2.06
CA TRP A 90 -8.66 2.38 -1.46
C TRP A 90 -8.26 1.46 -0.33
N LEU A 91 -7.05 0.93 -0.42
CA LEU A 91 -6.47 0.03 0.57
C LEU A 91 -5.24 0.69 1.17
N GLU A 92 -5.18 0.80 2.48
CA GLU A 92 -3.94 1.12 3.20
C GLU A 92 -3.41 -0.16 3.85
N CYS A 93 -2.11 -0.42 3.70
CA CYS A 93 -1.40 -1.47 4.41
C CYS A 93 -0.76 -0.94 5.68
N ARG A 94 -0.52 -1.86 6.62
CA ARG A 94 0.41 -1.70 7.72
C ARG A 94 1.57 -2.66 7.50
N LEU A 95 2.79 -2.11 7.56
CA LEU A 95 4.03 -2.86 7.55
C LEU A 95 4.64 -2.81 8.95
N SER A 96 5.10 -3.95 9.43
CA SER A 96 5.96 -4.08 10.60
C SER A 96 7.32 -4.59 10.15
N TYR A 97 8.40 -3.93 10.57
CA TYR A 97 9.74 -4.24 10.10
C TYR A 97 10.80 -3.89 11.15
N HIS A 98 12.00 -4.44 10.95
CA HIS A 98 13.20 -4.06 11.69
C HIS A 98 14.14 -3.27 10.78
N GLY A 99 14.70 -2.19 11.30
CA GLY A 99 15.62 -1.34 10.55
C GLY A 99 16.38 -0.40 11.47
N SER A 100 17.38 0.27 10.90
CA SER A 100 18.09 1.34 11.58
C SER A 100 17.19 2.57 11.73
N PHE A 101 17.58 3.48 12.63
CA PHE A 101 16.86 4.74 12.84
C PHE A 101 16.81 5.61 11.57
N SER A 102 17.85 5.59 10.73
CA SER A 102 17.87 6.33 9.47
C SER A 102 16.85 5.77 8.47
N THR A 103 16.82 4.44 8.30
CA THR A 103 15.80 3.76 7.47
C THR A 103 14.40 4.06 7.99
N GLN A 104 14.21 4.08 9.31
CA GLN A 104 12.93 4.40 9.91
C GLN A 104 12.46 5.81 9.55
N ILE A 105 13.31 6.83 9.76
CA ILE A 105 12.97 8.21 9.44
C ILE A 105 12.68 8.35 7.93
N GLN A 106 13.54 7.79 7.08
CA GLN A 106 13.38 7.84 5.63
C GLN A 106 12.03 7.24 5.19
N LEU A 107 11.72 6.04 5.67
CA LEU A 107 10.47 5.36 5.34
C LEU A 107 9.23 6.09 5.88
N LEU A 108 9.32 6.68 7.08
CA LEU A 108 8.22 7.49 7.63
C LEU A 108 7.94 8.74 6.79
N TRP A 109 9.00 9.44 6.36
CA TRP A 109 8.86 10.59 5.46
C TRP A 109 8.25 10.20 4.12
N LEU A 110 8.78 9.16 3.48
CA LEU A 110 8.28 8.66 2.20
C LEU A 110 6.83 8.20 2.30
N ALA A 111 6.48 7.43 3.33
CA ALA A 111 5.13 6.96 3.56
C ALA A 111 4.17 8.14 3.79
N THR A 112 4.59 9.14 4.55
CA THR A 112 3.79 10.36 4.79
C THR A 112 3.59 11.15 3.50
N PHE A 113 4.65 11.35 2.73
CA PHE A 113 4.59 12.02 1.43
C PHE A 113 3.67 11.30 0.45
N VAL A 114 3.83 9.98 0.29
CA VAL A 114 2.97 9.17 -0.59
C VAL A 114 1.51 9.26 -0.16
N ARG A 115 1.22 9.19 1.15
CA ARG A 115 -0.15 9.35 1.67
C ARG A 115 -0.69 10.74 1.40
N TRP A 116 0.11 11.78 1.54
CA TRP A 116 -0.28 13.15 1.22
C TRP A 116 -0.62 13.32 -0.26
N GLN A 117 0.23 12.82 -1.17
CA GLN A 117 -0.06 12.81 -2.61
C GLN A 117 -1.36 12.05 -2.92
N TYR A 118 -1.60 10.93 -2.25
CA TYR A 118 -2.82 10.14 -2.43
C TYR A 118 -4.06 10.90 -1.95
N ARG A 119 -3.98 11.58 -0.81
CA ARG A 119 -5.05 12.43 -0.28
C ARG A 119 -5.33 13.64 -1.17
N LEU A 120 -4.30 14.25 -1.75
CA LEU A 120 -4.46 15.35 -2.69
C LEU A 120 -5.16 14.87 -3.97
N LYS A 121 -4.75 13.72 -4.52
CA LYS A 121 -5.42 13.10 -5.67
C LYS A 121 -6.89 12.80 -5.38
N LEU A 122 -7.19 12.28 -4.19
CA LEU A 122 -8.56 12.06 -3.71
C LEU A 122 -9.37 13.35 -3.68
N TRP A 123 -8.81 14.38 -3.07
CA TRP A 123 -9.47 15.67 -2.94
C TRP A 123 -9.78 16.28 -4.32
N LEU A 124 -8.84 16.20 -5.27
CA LEU A 124 -9.05 16.64 -6.65
C LEU A 124 -10.16 15.85 -7.35
N LEU A 125 -10.19 14.51 -7.21
CA LEU A 125 -11.25 13.67 -7.80
C LEU A 125 -12.63 13.99 -7.22
N GLN A 126 -12.71 14.33 -5.92
CA GLN A 126 -13.97 14.74 -5.30
C GLN A 126 -14.48 16.09 -5.82
N LEU A 127 -13.58 17.02 -6.17
CA LEU A 127 -13.96 18.30 -6.78
C LEU A 127 -14.52 18.11 -8.19
N THR A 128 -13.93 17.23 -9.00
CA THR A 128 -14.40 16.98 -10.37
C THR A 128 -15.76 16.29 -10.41
N HIS A 129 -16.05 15.41 -9.45
CA HIS A 129 -17.38 14.77 -9.36
C HIS A 129 -18.47 15.67 -8.76
N ARG A 130 -18.13 16.80 -8.13
CA ARG A 130 -19.12 17.81 -7.69
C ARG A 130 -19.50 18.83 -8.77
N ALA A 131 -18.91 18.73 -9.97
CA ALA A 131 -19.09 19.70 -11.04
C ALA A 131 -20.12 19.29 -12.13
N HIS A 132 -20.78 18.13 -11.99
CA HIS A 132 -21.90 17.74 -12.83
C HIS A 132 -23.17 17.49 -11.97
N PRO A 133 -24.05 18.50 -11.84
CA PRO A 133 -25.44 18.30 -11.43
C PRO A 133 -26.29 17.65 -12.53
#